data_AF-A0AB39YHT4-F1
#
_entry.id   AF-A0AB39YHT4-F1
#
_cell.length_a   1.000
_cell.length_b   1.000
_cell.length_c   1.000
_cell.angle_alpha   90.00
_cell.angle_beta   90.00
_cell.angle_gamma   90.00
#
_symmetry.space_group_name_H-M   'P 1'
#
loop_
_entity.id
_entity.type
_entity.pdbx_description
1 polymer ?
#
loop_
_entity_poly.entity_id
_entity_poly.type
_entity_poly.pdbx_seq_one_letter_code
_entity_poly.pdbx_strand_id
1 'polypeptide(L)'
;MLDEWTVRYFTGFPGVAPDSLRRSVAVLLVQRAKGGSAPEAAQFLGINQSGKHIGFITTLTRHLRSLGLLDKFHSAIDSLAEALPKTSLINYRRRREAMLDWALQTDTWHDLLERTPMPRAQRDIAGDDGKRLSCSIYVWAQVTKGEQRFAPCPPGARSDPGRHYLTRGGSTGYAALKCTLDTHAKHLSAAIDAGHSTGQIAHSLDN
;
A
#
# COMPACT_ATOMS: atom_id res chain seq x y z
N MET A 1 -10.68 -8.99 3.41
CA MET A 1 -10.21 -10.38 3.39
C MET A 1 -8.86 -10.40 4.10
N LEU A 2 -8.67 -11.26 5.10
CA LEU A 2 -7.40 -11.39 5.81
C LEU A 2 -6.41 -12.15 4.91
N ASP A 3 -5.13 -11.76 4.96
CA ASP A 3 -4.08 -12.45 4.20
C ASP A 3 -3.88 -13.87 4.75
N GLU A 4 -3.48 -14.82 3.91
CA GLU A 4 -3.30 -16.24 4.28
C GLU A 4 -2.35 -16.42 5.48
N TRP A 5 -1.25 -15.66 5.52
CA TRP A 5 -0.32 -15.66 6.65
C TRP A 5 -0.97 -15.14 7.94
N THR A 6 -1.88 -14.17 7.85
CA THR A 6 -2.59 -13.65 9.02
C THR A 6 -3.50 -14.73 9.59
N VAL A 7 -4.18 -15.48 8.72
CA VAL A 7 -5.02 -16.61 9.15
C VAL A 7 -4.17 -17.70 9.81
N ARG A 8 -3.05 -18.05 9.19
CA ARG A 8 -2.16 -19.13 9.64
C ARG A 8 -1.50 -18.85 11.00
N TYR A 9 -1.02 -17.63 11.23
CA TYR A 9 -0.20 -17.32 12.41
C TYR A 9 -0.93 -16.50 13.48
N PHE A 10 -2.03 -15.81 13.14
CA PHE A 10 -2.63 -14.79 14.02
C PHE A 10 -4.13 -14.90 14.26
N THR A 11 -4.77 -16.03 13.92
CA THR A 11 -6.19 -16.31 14.25
C THR A 11 -6.47 -16.34 15.75
N GLY A 12 -5.47 -16.67 16.58
CA GLY A 12 -5.60 -16.78 18.04
C GLY A 12 -5.59 -15.47 18.84
N PHE A 13 -5.68 -14.30 18.18
CA PHE A 13 -5.60 -12.99 18.85
C PHE A 13 -6.92 -12.21 18.74
N PRO A 14 -7.90 -12.47 19.62
CA PRO A 14 -9.22 -11.86 19.52
C PRO A 14 -9.22 -10.37 19.87
N GLY A 15 -10.18 -9.62 19.30
CA GLY A 15 -10.41 -8.21 19.60
C GLY A 15 -9.37 -7.25 19.00
N VAL A 16 -8.50 -7.73 18.12
CA VAL A 16 -7.52 -6.90 17.41
C VAL A 16 -8.03 -6.54 16.02
N ALA A 17 -8.08 -5.25 15.70
CA ALA A 17 -8.41 -4.80 14.36
C ALA A 17 -7.37 -5.30 13.34
N PRO A 18 -7.78 -5.90 12.20
CA PRO A 18 -6.87 -6.49 11.21
C PRO A 18 -5.72 -5.58 10.74
N ASP A 19 -6.01 -4.30 10.49
CA ASP A 19 -4.97 -3.36 10.04
C ASP A 19 -3.96 -3.05 11.14
N SER A 20 -4.42 -2.94 12.39
CA SER A 20 -3.53 -2.73 13.54
C SER A 20 -2.62 -3.94 13.74
N LEU A 21 -3.16 -5.15 13.56
CA LEU A 21 -2.38 -6.38 13.60
C LEU A 21 -1.34 -6.40 12.48
N ARG A 22 -1.75 -6.18 11.23
CA ARG A 22 -0.85 -6.15 10.06
C ARG A 22 0.29 -5.15 10.24
N ARG A 23 -0.01 -3.91 10.63
CA ARG A 23 1.01 -2.87 10.88
C ARG A 23 1.95 -3.27 12.02
N SER A 24 1.43 -3.82 13.11
CA SER A 24 2.25 -4.23 14.26
C SER A 24 3.20 -5.37 13.91
N VAL A 25 2.71 -6.39 13.19
CA VAL A 25 3.54 -7.50 12.73
C VAL A 25 4.64 -7.00 11.81
N ALA A 26 4.34 -6.13 10.84
CA ALA A 26 5.34 -5.56 9.94
C ALA A 26 6.43 -4.79 10.71
N VAL A 27 6.04 -3.93 11.67
CA VAL A 27 6.98 -3.17 12.50
C VAL A 27 7.88 -4.09 13.33
N LEU A 28 7.29 -5.11 13.98
CA LEU A 28 8.04 -6.03 14.82
C LEU A 28 8.98 -6.94 14.01
N LEU A 29 8.62 -7.31 12.77
CA LEU A 29 9.51 -8.01 11.86
C LEU A 29 10.72 -7.16 11.47
N VAL A 30 10.50 -5.88 11.13
CA VAL A 30 11.60 -4.94 10.86
C VAL A 30 12.47 -4.74 12.08
N GLN A 31 11.86 -4.57 13.25
CA GLN A 31 12.59 -4.41 14.51
C GLN A 31 13.48 -5.63 14.80
N ARG A 32 12.98 -6.85 14.57
CA ARG A 32 13.78 -8.08 14.71
C ARG A 32 14.92 -8.16 13.69
N ALA A 33 14.67 -7.78 12.44
CA ALA A 33 15.65 -7.89 11.37
C ALA A 33 16.74 -6.81 11.45
N LYS A 34 16.41 -5.61 11.91
CA LYS A 34 17.32 -4.44 11.91
C LYS A 34 17.80 -4.02 13.29
N GLY A 35 17.19 -4.53 14.35
CA GLY A 35 17.34 -3.97 15.69
C GLY A 35 16.64 -2.60 15.83
N GLY A 36 16.91 -1.95 16.96
CA GLY A 36 16.35 -0.64 17.28
C GLY A 36 14.97 -0.69 17.94
N SER A 37 14.34 0.47 18.00
CA SER A 37 13.05 0.71 18.63
C SER A 37 11.88 0.51 17.65
N ALA A 38 10.69 0.20 18.17
CA ALA A 38 9.48 0.12 17.34
C ALA A 38 9.17 1.43 16.56
N PRO A 39 9.42 2.64 17.12
CA PRO A 39 9.40 3.89 16.36
C PRO A 39 10.29 3.93 15.13
N GLU A 40 11.56 3.54 15.26
CA GLU A 40 12.52 3.53 14.15
C GLU A 40 12.10 2.51 13.09
N ALA A 41 11.63 1.33 13.50
CA ALA A 41 11.12 0.31 12.59
C ALA A 41 9.87 0.79 11.82
N ALA A 42 8.94 1.49 12.48
CA ALA A 42 7.77 2.07 11.81
C ALA A 42 8.13 3.24 10.88
N GLN A 43 9.13 4.05 11.24
CA GLN A 43 9.67 5.09 10.37
C GLN A 43 10.30 4.47 9.11
N PHE A 44 11.08 3.40 9.27
CA PHE A 44 11.65 2.64 8.16
C PHE A 44 10.58 2.08 7.19
N LEU A 45 9.42 1.70 7.72
CA LEU A 45 8.26 1.26 6.93
C LEU A 45 7.46 2.40 6.30
N GLY A 46 7.73 3.66 6.65
CA GLY A 46 6.95 4.81 6.20
C GLY A 46 5.57 4.91 6.86
N ILE A 47 5.35 4.23 8.00
CA ILE A 47 4.07 4.24 8.74
C ILE A 47 3.96 5.47 9.66
N ASN A 48 5.08 6.15 9.94
CA ASN A 48 5.15 7.32 10.82
C ASN A 48 5.83 8.54 10.16
N GLN A 49 5.32 9.00 9.01
CA GLN A 49 5.91 10.14 8.28
C GLN A 49 5.68 11.51 8.97
N SER A 50 4.83 11.59 10.00
CA SER A 50 4.42 12.86 10.64
C SER A 50 4.65 12.92 12.15
N GLY A 51 5.50 12.04 12.70
CA GLY A 51 5.80 12.02 14.14
C GLY A 51 4.62 11.65 15.04
N LYS A 52 3.52 11.13 14.47
CA LYS A 52 2.35 10.69 15.24
C LYS A 52 2.68 9.40 15.98
N HIS A 53 2.34 9.38 17.27
CA HIS A 53 2.59 8.25 18.16
C HIS A 53 2.07 6.94 17.55
N ILE A 54 2.86 5.87 17.64
CA ILE A 54 2.49 4.51 17.20
C ILE A 54 1.53 3.89 18.22
N GLY A 55 0.39 4.54 18.42
CA GLY A 55 -0.61 4.14 19.40
C GLY A 55 -1.14 2.73 19.14
N PHE A 56 -1.12 2.26 17.88
CA PHE A 56 -1.61 0.92 17.55
C PHE A 56 -0.77 -0.20 18.16
N ILE A 57 0.57 -0.08 18.21
CA ILE A 57 1.42 -1.09 18.87
C ILE A 57 1.23 -1.03 20.38
N THR A 58 1.23 0.17 20.96
CA THR A 58 1.05 0.32 22.42
C THR A 58 -0.30 -0.23 22.88
N THR A 59 -1.38 0.06 22.14
CA THR A 59 -2.72 -0.45 22.42
C THR A 59 -2.79 -1.96 22.23
N LEU A 60 -2.20 -2.50 21.15
CA LEU A 60 -2.13 -3.93 20.91
C LEU A 60 -1.39 -4.66 22.04
N THR A 61 -0.18 -4.20 22.38
CA THR A 61 0.64 -4.81 23.44
C THR A 61 -0.08 -4.79 24.78
N ARG A 62 -0.77 -3.69 25.12
CA ARG A 62 -1.56 -3.60 26.34
C ARG A 62 -2.72 -4.60 26.36
N HIS A 63 -3.46 -4.68 25.26
CA HIS A 63 -4.58 -5.63 25.10
C HIS A 63 -4.09 -7.08 25.22
N LEU A 64 -3.05 -7.46 24.47
CA LEU A 64 -2.50 -8.81 24.52
C LEU A 64 -1.91 -9.17 25.88
N ARG A 65 -1.32 -8.20 26.58
CA ARG A 65 -0.85 -8.39 27.96
C ARG A 65 -2.00 -8.66 28.92
N SER A 66 -3.12 -7.94 28.82
CA SER A 66 -4.29 -8.19 29.66
C SER A 66 -4.91 -9.58 29.46
N LEU A 67 -4.67 -10.20 28.29
CA LEU A 67 -5.14 -11.53 27.95
C LEU A 67 -4.09 -12.63 28.22
N GLY A 68 -2.88 -12.29 28.68
CA GLY A 68 -1.78 -13.26 28.82
C GLY A 68 -1.30 -13.86 27.50
N LEU A 69 -1.50 -13.16 26.38
CA LEU A 69 -1.20 -13.64 25.01
C LEU A 69 0.05 -13.00 24.41
N LEU A 70 0.73 -12.09 25.13
CA LEU A 70 1.86 -11.32 24.58
C LEU A 70 3.03 -12.22 24.16
N ASP A 71 3.40 -13.20 24.97
CA ASP A 71 4.51 -14.11 24.63
C ASP A 71 4.16 -14.99 23.43
N LYS A 72 2.93 -15.52 23.38
CA LYS A 72 2.41 -16.26 22.21
C LYS A 72 2.44 -15.42 20.95
N PHE A 73 2.12 -14.13 21.06
CA PHE A 73 2.19 -13.19 19.94
C PHE A 73 3.62 -12.98 19.45
N HIS A 74 4.58 -12.84 20.36
CA HIS A 74 5.98 -12.77 19.98
C HIS A 74 6.45 -14.07 19.29
N SER A 75 6.16 -15.25 19.85
CA SER A 75 6.51 -16.53 19.23
C SER A 75 5.87 -16.73 17.85
N ALA A 76 4.65 -16.24 17.64
CA ALA A 76 3.99 -16.27 16.34
C ALA A 76 4.74 -15.42 15.30
N ILE A 77 5.28 -14.26 15.70
CA ILE A 77 6.11 -13.45 14.81
C ILE A 77 7.45 -14.12 14.52
N ASP A 78 8.08 -14.79 15.50
CA ASP A 78 9.31 -15.56 15.27
C ASP A 78 9.06 -16.70 14.28
N SER A 79 7.96 -17.44 14.45
CA SER A 79 7.54 -18.50 13.53
C SER A 79 7.26 -17.98 12.12
N LEU A 80 6.66 -16.79 12.01
CA LEU A 80 6.46 -16.14 10.71
C LEU A 80 7.82 -15.76 10.09
N ALA A 81 8.74 -15.16 10.87
CA ALA A 81 10.04 -14.75 10.38
C ALA A 81 10.87 -15.93 9.85
N GLU A 82 10.82 -17.07 10.52
CA GLU A 82 11.48 -18.31 10.08
C GLU A 82 10.87 -18.88 8.79
N ALA A 83 9.56 -18.72 8.61
CA ALA A 83 8.84 -19.20 7.43
C ALA A 83 8.98 -18.29 6.20
N LEU A 84 9.56 -17.08 6.34
CA LEU A 84 9.74 -16.18 5.21
C LEU A 84 10.76 -16.76 4.22
N PRO A 85 10.45 -16.78 2.90
CA PRO A 85 11.36 -17.31 1.90
C PRO A 85 12.64 -16.47 1.83
N LYS A 86 13.79 -17.15 1.69
CA LYS A 86 15.13 -16.53 1.67
C LYS A 86 15.61 -16.09 0.27
N THR A 87 14.78 -16.22 -0.76
CA THR A 87 15.17 -16.00 -2.16
C THR A 87 14.35 -14.88 -2.82
N SER A 88 14.97 -14.18 -3.78
CA SER A 88 14.38 -13.12 -4.64
C SER A 88 13.40 -12.17 -3.94
N LEU A 89 13.90 -11.41 -2.97
CA LEU A 89 13.10 -10.43 -2.24
C LEU A 89 12.95 -9.13 -3.05
N ILE A 90 11.70 -8.66 -3.16
CA ILE A 90 11.39 -7.36 -3.74
C ILE A 90 11.82 -6.27 -2.75
N ASN A 91 12.60 -5.28 -3.21
CA ASN A 91 12.97 -4.13 -2.41
C ASN A 91 11.83 -3.09 -2.37
N TYR A 92 10.83 -3.33 -1.53
CA TYR A 92 9.70 -2.41 -1.36
C TYR A 92 10.10 -1.03 -0.82
N ARG A 93 11.25 -0.90 -0.16
CA ARG A 93 11.77 0.41 0.25
C ARG A 93 12.14 1.25 -0.97
N ARG A 94 12.89 0.67 -1.92
CA ARG A 94 13.23 1.32 -3.19
C ARG A 94 11.97 1.76 -3.94
N ARG A 95 10.94 0.91 -3.99
CA ARG A 95 9.65 1.27 -4.59
C ARG A 95 8.98 2.45 -3.91
N ARG A 96 9.01 2.53 -2.56
CA ARG A 96 8.48 3.68 -1.84
C ARG A 96 9.26 4.96 -2.12
N GLU A 97 10.59 4.88 -2.11
CA GLU A 97 11.49 6.02 -2.37
C GLU A 97 11.28 6.57 -3.79
N ALA A 98 11.20 5.71 -4.81
CA ALA A 98 10.93 6.12 -6.19
C ALA A 98 9.55 6.77 -6.38
N MET A 99 8.62 6.49 -5.47
CA MET A 99 7.22 6.94 -5.53
C MET A 99 6.92 8.10 -4.55
N LEU A 100 7.93 8.70 -3.91
CA LEU A 100 7.73 9.77 -2.92
C LEU A 100 7.06 11.02 -3.52
N ASP A 101 7.57 11.47 -4.66
CA ASP A 101 7.08 12.67 -5.37
C ASP A 101 6.25 12.29 -6.62
N TRP A 102 5.87 11.02 -6.73
CA TRP A 102 5.17 10.52 -7.91
C TRP A 102 3.66 10.77 -7.81
N ALA A 103 3.09 11.27 -8.90
CA ALA A 103 1.66 11.27 -9.18
C ALA A 103 1.44 10.92 -10.65
N LEU A 104 0.26 10.36 -10.98
CA LEU A 104 -0.14 10.15 -12.37
C LEU A 104 -0.13 11.50 -13.09
N GLN A 105 0.66 11.64 -14.15
CA GLN A 105 0.63 12.85 -14.97
C GLN A 105 -0.69 12.99 -15.70
N THR A 106 -1.09 14.22 -16.02
CA THR A 106 -2.36 14.51 -16.69
C THR A 106 -2.47 13.80 -18.05
N ASP A 107 -1.40 13.83 -18.85
CA ASP A 107 -1.39 13.20 -20.17
C ASP A 107 -1.53 11.68 -20.06
N THR A 108 -0.71 11.05 -19.19
CA THR A 108 -0.82 9.62 -18.89
C THR A 108 -2.21 9.25 -18.37
N TRP A 109 -2.87 10.12 -17.61
CA TRP A 109 -4.22 9.88 -17.12
C TRP A 109 -5.25 9.85 -18.24
N HIS A 110 -5.19 10.81 -19.16
CA HIS A 110 -6.05 10.84 -20.34
C HIS A 110 -5.83 9.59 -21.21
N ASP A 111 -4.59 9.21 -21.46
CA ASP A 111 -4.27 8.00 -22.24
C ASP A 111 -4.84 6.73 -21.59
N LEU A 112 -4.73 6.59 -20.27
CA LEU A 112 -5.30 5.46 -19.53
C LEU A 112 -6.83 5.45 -19.63
N LEU A 113 -7.49 6.62 -19.59
CA LEU A 113 -8.93 6.75 -19.73
C LEU A 113 -9.42 6.42 -21.14
N GLU A 114 -8.68 6.81 -22.17
CA GLU A 114 -9.00 6.49 -23.57
C GLU A 114 -8.88 4.99 -23.85
N ARG A 115 -7.83 4.34 -23.33
CA ARG A 115 -7.61 2.90 -23.47
C ARG A 115 -8.57 2.06 -22.61
N THR A 116 -9.25 2.68 -21.63
CA THR A 116 -10.20 1.98 -20.76
C THR A 116 -11.55 1.81 -21.46
N PRO A 117 -12.08 0.57 -21.56
CA PRO A 117 -13.41 0.31 -22.13
C PRO A 117 -14.49 0.71 -21.13
N MET A 118 -14.79 2.01 -21.08
CA MET A 118 -15.83 2.59 -20.24
C MET A 118 -16.73 3.56 -21.05
N PRO A 119 -18.02 3.68 -20.70
CA PRO A 119 -18.93 4.64 -21.34
C PRO A 119 -18.40 6.07 -21.28
N ARG A 120 -18.62 6.86 -22.34
CA ARG A 120 -18.15 8.25 -22.46
C ARG A 120 -18.57 9.13 -21.27
N ALA A 121 -19.83 9.04 -20.84
CA ALA A 121 -20.32 9.76 -19.67
C ALA A 121 -19.56 9.42 -18.38
N GLN A 122 -19.13 8.17 -18.20
CA GLN A 122 -18.30 7.80 -17.05
C GLN A 122 -16.87 8.32 -17.21
N ARG A 123 -16.33 8.32 -18.44
CA ARG A 123 -15.00 8.84 -18.77
C ARG A 123 -14.91 10.34 -18.50
N ASP A 124 -15.92 11.10 -18.89
CA ASP A 124 -15.97 12.56 -18.69
C ASP A 124 -15.97 12.91 -17.19
N ILE A 125 -16.72 12.16 -16.36
CA ILE A 125 -16.67 12.34 -14.90
C ILE A 125 -15.32 11.83 -14.36
N ALA A 126 -14.70 10.82 -14.98
CA ALA A 126 -13.39 10.30 -14.56
C ALA A 126 -12.23 11.27 -14.87
N GLY A 127 -12.37 12.10 -15.91
CA GLY A 127 -11.37 13.09 -16.32
C GLY A 127 -11.09 14.21 -15.31
N ASP A 128 -11.86 14.31 -14.23
CA ASP A 128 -11.63 15.27 -13.15
C ASP A 128 -10.26 15.07 -12.46
N ASP A 129 -9.59 16.19 -12.15
CA ASP A 129 -8.25 16.18 -11.56
C ASP A 129 -8.25 15.53 -10.16
N GLY A 130 -9.34 15.70 -9.40
CA GLY A 130 -9.51 15.03 -8.11
C GLY A 130 -9.50 13.51 -8.21
N LYS A 131 -10.01 12.94 -9.31
CA LYS A 131 -9.98 11.50 -9.55
C LYS A 131 -8.62 11.01 -10.01
N ARG A 132 -7.91 11.77 -10.85
CA ARG A 132 -6.50 11.48 -11.21
C ARG A 132 -5.63 11.38 -9.95
N LEU A 133 -5.75 12.34 -9.04
CA LEU A 133 -5.00 12.34 -7.79
C LEU A 133 -5.40 11.20 -6.85
N SER A 134 -6.70 10.86 -6.79
CA SER A 134 -7.17 9.67 -6.06
C SER A 134 -6.63 8.36 -6.65
N CYS A 135 -6.58 8.24 -7.98
CA CYS A 135 -6.01 7.09 -8.67
C CYS A 135 -4.49 6.99 -8.48
N SER A 136 -3.80 8.12 -8.31
CA SER A 136 -2.37 8.14 -7.97
C SER A 136 -2.11 7.45 -6.62
N ILE A 137 -2.94 7.71 -5.60
CA ILE A 137 -2.87 7.03 -4.30
C ILE A 137 -3.14 5.52 -4.45
N TYR A 138 -4.09 5.14 -5.31
CA TYR A 138 -4.37 3.73 -5.60
C TYR A 138 -3.16 3.04 -6.24
N VAL A 139 -2.58 3.62 -7.29
CA VAL A 139 -1.40 3.08 -7.98
C VAL A 139 -0.20 2.99 -7.02
N TRP A 140 0.03 4.02 -6.20
CA TRP A 140 1.06 4.00 -5.16
C TRP A 140 0.92 2.79 -4.24
N ALA A 141 -0.30 2.50 -3.76
CA ALA A 141 -0.55 1.36 -2.89
C ALA A 141 -0.30 0.03 -3.61
N GLN A 142 -0.64 -0.07 -4.90
CA GLN A 142 -0.39 -1.28 -5.68
C GLN A 142 1.10 -1.55 -5.93
N VAL A 143 1.88 -0.50 -6.23
CA VAL A 143 3.32 -0.58 -6.48
C VAL A 143 4.08 -0.92 -5.21
N THR A 144 3.78 -0.22 -4.11
CA THR A 144 4.53 -0.32 -2.85
C THR A 144 4.03 -1.42 -1.92
N LYS A 145 2.85 -1.98 -2.20
CA LYS A 145 2.06 -2.83 -1.28
C LYS A 145 1.80 -2.18 0.08
N GLY A 146 1.94 -0.85 0.15
CA GLY A 146 1.61 -0.05 1.31
C GLY A 146 0.12 0.25 1.36
N GLU A 147 -0.35 0.67 2.54
CA GLU A 147 -1.73 1.13 2.67
C GLU A 147 -1.89 2.53 2.08
N GLN A 148 -2.97 2.77 1.33
CA GLN A 148 -3.29 4.06 0.71
C GLN A 148 -3.22 5.26 1.67
N ARG A 149 -3.46 5.06 2.97
CA ARG A 149 -3.38 6.12 3.98
C ARG A 149 -1.96 6.63 4.24
N PHE A 150 -0.94 5.91 3.80
CA PHE A 150 0.48 6.27 3.91
C PHE A 150 1.06 6.70 2.57
N ALA A 151 0.25 6.75 1.51
CA ALA A 151 0.67 7.30 0.24
C ALA A 151 1.04 8.79 0.44
N PRO A 152 2.15 9.26 -0.14
CA PRO A 152 2.39 10.69 -0.31
C PRO A 152 1.17 11.28 -1.00
N CYS A 153 0.55 12.26 -0.34
CA CYS A 153 -0.63 12.90 -0.87
C CYS A 153 -0.17 14.00 -1.83
N PRO A 154 -0.48 13.93 -3.14
CA PRO A 154 -0.14 15.01 -4.05
C PRO A 154 -0.80 16.32 -3.58
N PRO A 155 -0.16 17.48 -3.74
CA PRO A 155 -0.80 18.76 -3.48
C PRO A 155 -2.13 18.88 -4.23
N GLY A 156 -3.19 19.33 -3.55
CA GLY A 156 -4.52 19.47 -4.15
C GLY A 156 -5.36 18.19 -4.22
N ALA A 157 -4.81 17.02 -3.83
CA ALA A 157 -5.60 15.81 -3.66
C ALA A 157 -6.59 16.06 -2.52
N ARG A 158 -7.87 16.28 -2.89
CA ARG A 158 -8.95 16.31 -1.92
C ARG A 158 -8.96 14.98 -1.16
N SER A 159 -9.30 15.01 0.13
CA SER A 159 -9.78 13.80 0.83
C SER A 159 -11.13 13.40 0.24
N ASP A 160 -11.14 13.06 -1.05
CA ASP A 160 -12.37 12.77 -1.78
C ASP A 160 -12.74 11.29 -1.59
N PRO A 161 -14.03 10.93 -1.57
CA PRO A 161 -14.54 9.57 -1.38
C PRO A 161 -14.15 8.58 -2.48
N GLY A 162 -13.24 8.97 -3.39
CA GLY A 162 -12.80 8.17 -4.52
C GLY A 162 -12.16 6.83 -4.18
N ARG A 163 -11.77 6.66 -2.92
CA ARG A 163 -11.43 5.35 -2.34
C ARG A 163 -12.52 4.30 -2.57
N HIS A 164 -13.79 4.72 -2.56
CA HIS A 164 -14.92 3.80 -2.60
C HIS A 164 -15.30 3.35 -4.02
N TYR A 165 -15.13 4.14 -5.09
CA TYR A 165 -15.63 3.73 -6.41
C TYR A 165 -14.78 2.65 -7.10
N LEU A 166 -13.47 2.59 -6.83
CA LEU A 166 -12.62 1.49 -7.32
C LEU A 166 -12.79 0.19 -6.51
N THR A 167 -13.22 0.29 -5.25
CA THR A 167 -13.41 -0.87 -4.36
C THR A 167 -14.83 -1.39 -4.28
N ARG A 168 -15.83 -0.54 -4.53
CA ARG A 168 -17.25 -0.90 -4.53
C ARG A 168 -17.57 -1.27 -5.97
N GLY A 169 -17.86 -2.54 -6.24
CA GLY A 169 -18.11 -3.12 -7.57
C GLY A 169 -19.34 -2.54 -8.28
N GLY A 170 -19.34 -1.23 -8.52
CA GLY A 170 -20.40 -0.47 -9.15
C GLY A 170 -19.99 -0.11 -10.58
N SER A 171 -20.70 -0.70 -11.54
CA SER A 171 -20.55 -0.55 -12.99
C SER A 171 -19.26 -1.13 -13.61
N THR A 172 -19.44 -1.80 -14.75
CA THR A 172 -18.40 -2.44 -15.56
C THR A 172 -17.25 -1.49 -15.94
N GLY A 173 -17.53 -0.19 -16.11
CA GLY A 173 -16.52 0.81 -16.46
C GLY A 173 -15.47 1.08 -15.37
N TYR A 174 -15.85 1.14 -14.09
CA TYR A 174 -14.87 1.33 -13.01
C TYR A 174 -14.05 0.05 -12.73
N ALA A 175 -14.62 -1.12 -12.98
CA ALA A 175 -13.87 -2.38 -12.96
C ALA A 175 -12.83 -2.43 -14.08
N ALA A 176 -13.18 -1.97 -15.28
CA ALA A 176 -12.24 -1.84 -16.39
C ALA A 176 -11.12 -0.84 -16.06
N LEU A 177 -11.46 0.33 -15.51
CA LEU A 177 -10.46 1.32 -15.08
C LEU A 177 -9.51 0.74 -14.03
N LYS A 178 -10.04 0.00 -13.06
CA LYS A 178 -9.21 -0.68 -12.05
C LYS A 178 -8.23 -1.66 -12.71
N CYS A 179 -8.67 -2.44 -13.70
CA CYS A 179 -7.81 -3.36 -14.45
C CYS A 179 -6.68 -2.63 -15.19
N THR A 180 -7.01 -1.50 -15.83
CA THR A 180 -6.04 -0.63 -16.49
C THR A 180 -5.01 -0.09 -15.48
N LEU A 181 -5.45 0.41 -14.33
CA LEU A 181 -4.58 0.91 -13.27
C LEU A 181 -3.71 -0.18 -12.65
N ASP A 182 -4.25 -1.38 -12.46
CA ASP A 182 -3.48 -2.53 -11.97
C ASP A 182 -2.38 -2.94 -12.95
N THR A 183 -2.67 -2.87 -14.26
CA THR A 183 -1.68 -3.13 -15.32
C THR A 183 -0.59 -2.06 -15.33
N HIS A 184 -0.98 -0.78 -15.27
CA HIS A 184 -0.04 0.33 -15.16
C HIS A 184 0.85 0.21 -13.91
N ALA A 185 0.27 -0.13 -12.75
CA ALA A 185 1.03 -0.35 -11.52
C ALA A 185 2.03 -1.52 -11.63
N LYS A 186 1.71 -2.58 -12.37
CA LYS A 186 2.64 -3.69 -12.64
C LYS A 186 3.82 -3.24 -13.48
N HIS A 187 3.58 -2.48 -14.56
CA HIS A 187 4.65 -1.93 -15.40
C HIS A 187 5.57 -0.99 -14.60
N LEU A 188 4.97 -0.09 -13.82
CA LEU A 188 5.70 0.82 -12.93
C LEU A 188 6.54 0.07 -11.90
N SER A 189 6.00 -0.99 -11.31
CA SER A 189 6.73 -1.86 -10.38
C SER A 189 7.94 -2.53 -11.04
N ALA A 190 7.76 -3.10 -12.23
CA ALA A 190 8.82 -3.78 -12.96
C ALA A 190 9.94 -2.81 -13.36
N ALA A 191 9.58 -1.61 -13.82
CA ALA A 191 10.55 -0.60 -14.22
C ALA A 191 11.36 -0.05 -13.02
N ILE A 192 10.72 0.18 -11.86
CA ILE A 192 11.44 0.57 -10.64
C ILE A 192 12.39 -0.55 -10.19
N ASP A 193 11.93 -1.81 -10.22
CA ASP A 193 12.77 -2.95 -9.84
C ASP A 193 13.99 -3.09 -10.78
N ALA A 194 13.80 -2.82 -12.08
CA ALA A 194 14.85 -2.92 -13.09
C ALA A 194 15.93 -1.84 -13.00
N GLY A 195 15.68 -0.67 -12.39
CA GLY A 195 16.64 0.44 -12.53
C GLY A 195 16.02 1.82 -12.62
N HIS A 196 14.87 1.91 -13.27
CA HIS A 196 14.42 3.16 -13.87
C HIS A 196 13.85 4.11 -12.83
N SER A 197 14.17 5.39 -12.96
CA SER A 197 13.52 6.44 -12.19
C SER A 197 12.09 6.66 -12.69
N THR A 198 11.16 7.00 -11.80
CA THR A 198 9.75 7.26 -12.13
C THR A 198 9.56 8.34 -13.21
N GLY A 199 10.47 9.32 -13.29
CA GLY A 199 10.50 10.31 -14.38
C GLY A 199 10.87 9.75 -15.76
N GLN A 200 11.60 8.63 -15.83
CA GLN A 200 11.93 7.95 -17.09
C GLN A 200 10.78 7.04 -17.57
N ILE A 201 9.92 6.60 -16.65
CA ILE A 201 8.82 5.67 -16.93
C ILE A 201 7.65 6.39 -17.62
N ALA A 202 7.50 7.71 -17.41
CA ALA A 202 6.51 8.53 -18.10
C ALA A 202 6.73 8.61 -19.63
N HIS A 203 7.97 8.44 -20.11
CA HIS A 203 8.33 8.48 -21.53
C HIS A 203 8.46 7.09 -22.19
N SER A 204 8.42 6.00 -21.43
CA SER A 204 8.70 4.65 -21.95
C SER A 204 7.44 3.86 -22.32
N LEU A 205 6.24 4.45 -22.20
CA LEU A 205 4.97 3.83 -22.62
C LEU A 205 4.58 4.14 -24.08
N ASP A 206 5.47 4.83 -24.80
CA ASP A 206 5.32 5.23 -26.21
C ASP A 206 6.07 4.31 -27.20
N ASN A 207 6.55 3.14 -26.77
CA ASN A 207 7.13 2.11 -27.66
C ASN A 207 6.53 0.73 -27.40
#